data_AF-A0A8C9VNX8-F1
#
_entry.id   AF-A0A8C9VNX8-F1
#
_cell.length_a   1.000
_cell.length_b   1.000
_cell.length_c   1.000
_cell.angle_alpha   90.00
_cell.angle_beta   90.00
_cell.angle_gamma   90.00
#
_symmetry.space_group_name_H-M   'P 1'
#
loop_
_entity.id
_entity.type
_entity.pdbx_description
1 polymer ?
#
loop_
_entity_poly.entity_id
_entity_poly.type
_entity_poly.pdbx_seq_one_letter_code
_entity_poly.pdbx_strand_id
1 'polypeptide(L)'
;MSRRRHADENDGGQPHKRRRTSEPVEIEDRLESLICRVGEKSTSSLESNLEGLAGVLEADLPNYKNKILRILCSVARVLPEKLTIYTTLVGLLNARNYNFGGEFVEAMIRQLKETLKSNFFSEAVYLVRFLCDLVNCHVIAAPSVVALFENFVCVTQEDDVPQVRCDWYVYAVLSSLPWVGKELYEKKDVEMDRLLSQIDGYLKRRQKTHVAMLQIWSAEKPHPQEEYLDCLWAQIQKLKKDRWQERHILRPYVAFDSVLCEALQHNLPPFTPPPHSDSAVYPMPHVIFRMFDYTDAPEGPVMPGSHSVERFVIEENLHCIIRTHWKERKTCAAQLLSYPGKSKIPLNYHIVEVIFGELFQLPCPPHVEVMYTTLLIELCKLQPGSLPQVLAQATEMMYMRLDTMNITCVDRYAYEMLGEICQGSSREVHEVPV
;
A
#
# COMPACT_ATOMS: atom_id res chain seq x y z
N MET A 1 -53.41 39.56 -52.43
CA MET A 1 -53.31 38.30 -53.21
C MET A 1 -53.17 37.15 -52.23
N SER A 2 -53.89 36.06 -52.51
CA SER A 2 -54.05 34.85 -51.70
C SER A 2 -52.91 33.86 -51.91
N ARG A 3 -52.48 33.15 -50.85
CA ARG A 3 -52.31 31.67 -50.75
C ARG A 3 -51.66 31.30 -49.38
N ARG A 4 -52.44 30.71 -48.46
CA ARG A 4 -52.49 29.28 -48.05
C ARG A 4 -51.25 28.82 -47.25
N ARG A 5 -51.38 28.69 -45.91
CA ARG A 5 -51.71 27.48 -45.09
C ARG A 5 -50.55 26.47 -44.95
N HIS A 6 -50.05 26.31 -43.72
CA HIS A 6 -49.97 25.01 -43.04
C HIS A 6 -50.04 25.19 -41.52
N ALA A 7 -50.83 24.32 -40.92
CA ALA A 7 -51.12 24.19 -39.50
C ALA A 7 -50.23 23.12 -38.85
N ASP A 8 -50.15 23.23 -37.52
CA ASP A 8 -49.84 22.22 -36.51
C ASP A 8 -48.46 21.55 -36.51
N GLU A 9 -47.71 21.80 -35.43
CA GLU A 9 -47.27 20.72 -34.53
C GLU A 9 -46.87 21.29 -33.15
N ASN A 10 -47.86 21.28 -32.25
CA ASN A 10 -47.79 20.93 -30.82
C ASN A 10 -46.47 21.21 -30.06
N ASP A 11 -46.40 22.37 -29.42
CA ASP A 11 -45.42 22.72 -28.39
C ASP A 11 -45.71 21.94 -27.09
N GLY A 12 -45.17 20.72 -27.03
CA GLY A 12 -45.22 19.83 -25.87
C GLY A 12 -43.83 19.69 -25.25
N GLY A 13 -43.34 20.74 -24.59
CA GLY A 13 -42.12 20.69 -23.79
C GLY A 13 -42.21 19.64 -22.68
N GLN A 14 -41.68 18.44 -22.91
CA GLN A 14 -41.44 17.45 -21.87
C GLN A 14 -40.23 17.88 -21.04
N PRO A 15 -40.38 18.13 -19.72
CA PRO A 15 -39.23 18.28 -18.86
C PRO A 15 -38.51 16.93 -18.79
N HIS A 16 -37.21 16.92 -19.08
CA HIS A 16 -36.33 15.79 -18.83
C HIS A 16 -36.53 15.31 -17.38
N LYS A 17 -37.29 14.22 -17.22
CA LYS A 17 -37.35 13.47 -15.96
C LYS A 17 -35.94 13.01 -15.67
N ARG A 18 -35.24 13.70 -14.75
CA ARG A 18 -34.14 13.10 -13.99
C ARG A 18 -34.65 11.75 -13.51
N ARG A 19 -34.03 10.69 -14.01
CA ARG A 19 -34.33 9.30 -13.63
C ARG A 19 -34.19 9.27 -12.10
N ARG A 20 -35.32 9.11 -11.39
CA ARG A 20 -35.34 8.99 -9.93
C ARG A 20 -34.50 7.77 -9.59
N THR A 21 -33.29 7.96 -9.07
CA THR A 21 -32.51 6.88 -8.49
C THR A 21 -33.37 6.28 -7.37
N SER A 22 -33.50 4.96 -7.34
CA SER A 22 -34.34 4.31 -6.33
C SER A 22 -33.68 4.45 -4.94
N GLU A 23 -34.46 4.75 -3.90
CA GLU A 23 -33.98 4.92 -2.51
C GLU A 23 -32.95 3.86 -2.04
N PRO A 24 -33.05 2.56 -2.40
CA PRO A 24 -32.05 1.57 -2.01
C PRO A 24 -30.65 1.84 -2.58
N VAL A 25 -30.56 2.38 -3.80
CA VAL A 25 -29.27 2.68 -4.46
C VAL A 25 -28.62 3.90 -3.80
N GLU A 26 -29.40 4.89 -3.40
CA GLU A 26 -28.87 6.08 -2.70
C GLU A 26 -28.28 5.72 -1.33
N ILE A 27 -28.87 4.75 -0.62
CA ILE A 27 -28.33 4.24 0.65
C ILE A 27 -27.04 3.46 0.41
N GLU A 28 -26.99 2.61 -0.61
CA GLU A 28 -25.78 1.87 -0.98
C GLU A 28 -24.61 2.79 -1.33
N ASP A 29 -24.86 3.83 -2.13
CA ASP A 29 -23.85 4.84 -2.49
C ASP A 29 -23.40 5.64 -1.27
N ARG A 30 -24.31 5.94 -0.34
CA ARG A 30 -23.99 6.59 0.93
C ARG A 30 -23.09 5.71 1.81
N LEU A 31 -23.39 4.42 1.92
CA LEU A 31 -22.56 3.47 2.70
C LEU A 31 -21.14 3.38 2.13
N GLU A 32 -21.02 3.29 0.81
CA GLU A 32 -19.73 3.28 0.12
C GLU A 32 -18.96 4.57 0.36
N SER A 33 -19.61 5.73 0.26
CA SER A 33 -19.00 7.02 0.56
C SER A 33 -18.50 7.12 2.00
N LEU A 34 -19.29 6.68 2.98
CA LEU A 34 -18.91 6.71 4.40
C LEU A 34 -17.69 5.84 4.68
N ILE A 35 -17.65 4.61 4.15
CA ILE A 35 -16.52 3.69 4.31
C ILE A 35 -15.28 4.23 3.59
N CYS A 36 -15.40 4.77 2.38
CA CYS A 36 -14.24 5.31 1.66
C CYS A 36 -13.64 6.54 2.36
N ARG A 37 -14.46 7.36 3.01
CA ARG A 37 -14.02 8.63 3.61
C ARG A 37 -13.53 8.54 5.06
N VAL A 38 -13.78 7.43 5.76
CA VAL A 38 -13.28 7.26 7.14
C VAL A 38 -11.75 7.35 7.16
N GLY A 39 -11.17 8.17 8.03
CA GLY A 39 -9.73 8.43 8.06
C GLY A 39 -9.25 9.65 7.26
N GLU A 40 -10.13 10.28 6.47
CA GLU A 40 -9.85 11.60 5.90
C GLU A 40 -9.88 12.70 6.97
N LYS A 41 -9.42 13.90 6.60
CA LYS A 41 -9.47 15.09 7.46
C LYS A 41 -10.90 15.33 7.94
N SER A 42 -11.08 15.35 9.27
CA SER A 42 -12.37 15.52 9.94
C SER A 42 -12.22 16.48 11.13
N THR A 43 -13.33 17.09 11.54
CA THR A 43 -13.40 17.89 12.78
C THR A 43 -13.41 17.01 14.04
N SER A 44 -13.78 15.74 13.90
CA SER A 44 -13.84 14.75 14.98
C SER A 44 -12.62 13.83 14.94
N SER A 45 -12.28 13.24 16.10
CA SER A 45 -11.18 12.27 16.18
C SER A 45 -11.43 11.02 15.34
N LEU A 46 -10.37 10.33 14.94
CA LEU A 46 -10.47 9.10 14.16
C LEU A 46 -11.28 8.03 14.92
N GLU A 47 -11.07 7.94 16.23
CA GLU A 47 -11.77 7.02 17.12
C GLU A 47 -13.28 7.30 17.12
N SER A 48 -13.68 8.58 17.27
CA SER A 48 -15.10 8.95 17.23
C SER A 48 -15.73 8.65 15.86
N ASN A 49 -15.01 8.89 14.76
CA ASN A 49 -15.49 8.58 13.42
C ASN A 49 -15.64 7.06 13.20
N LEU A 50 -14.70 6.25 13.68
CA LEU A 50 -14.74 4.79 13.59
C LEU A 50 -15.89 4.20 14.40
N GLU A 51 -16.06 4.64 15.64
CA GLU A 51 -17.15 4.21 16.52
C GLU A 51 -18.51 4.56 15.94
N GLY A 52 -18.66 5.81 15.46
CA GLY A 52 -19.89 6.26 14.80
C GLY A 52 -20.20 5.47 13.53
N LEU A 53 -19.18 5.21 12.69
CA LEU A 53 -19.36 4.43 11.47
C LEU A 53 -19.73 2.97 11.77
N ALA A 54 -19.10 2.35 12.78
CA ALA A 54 -19.45 0.99 13.19
C ALA A 54 -20.94 0.90 13.60
N GLY A 55 -21.45 1.87 14.35
CA GLY A 55 -22.87 1.94 14.72
C GLY A 55 -23.81 2.13 13.53
N VAL A 56 -23.43 2.96 12.54
CA VAL A 56 -24.22 3.13 11.30
C VAL A 56 -24.26 1.82 10.50
N LEU A 57 -23.11 1.19 10.29
CA LEU A 57 -23.02 -0.05 9.53
C LEU A 57 -23.78 -1.20 10.21
N GLU A 58 -23.70 -1.31 11.54
CA GLU A 58 -24.46 -2.28 12.33
C GLU A 58 -25.97 -2.14 12.12
N ALA A 59 -26.50 -0.91 12.19
CA ALA A 59 -27.91 -0.63 11.99
C ALA A 59 -28.41 -1.01 10.59
N ASP A 60 -27.53 -0.91 9.59
CA ASP A 60 -27.84 -1.23 8.19
C ASP A 60 -27.57 -2.71 7.80
N LEU A 61 -26.94 -3.51 8.67
CA LEU A 61 -26.69 -4.93 8.42
C LEU A 61 -27.95 -5.73 8.02
N PRO A 62 -29.14 -5.57 8.64
CA PRO A 62 -30.32 -6.38 8.31
C PRO A 62 -30.71 -6.32 6.83
N ASN A 63 -30.50 -5.17 6.17
CA ASN A 63 -30.89 -4.94 4.78
C ASN A 63 -29.70 -4.93 3.81
N TYR A 64 -28.51 -4.54 4.28
CA TYR A 64 -27.36 -4.22 3.41
C TYR A 64 -26.09 -5.03 3.73
N LYS A 65 -26.14 -6.06 4.58
CA LYS A 65 -24.98 -6.90 4.94
C LYS A 65 -24.12 -7.30 3.75
N ASN A 66 -24.71 -7.80 2.67
CA ASN A 66 -23.97 -8.24 1.48
C ASN A 66 -23.21 -7.09 0.78
N LYS A 67 -23.80 -5.89 0.70
CA LYS A 67 -23.13 -4.72 0.12
C LYS A 67 -22.02 -4.23 1.03
N ILE A 68 -22.25 -4.18 2.35
CA ILE A 68 -21.24 -3.81 3.35
C ILE A 68 -20.03 -4.76 3.29
N LEU A 69 -20.27 -6.08 3.29
CA LEU A 69 -19.22 -7.09 3.12
C LEU A 69 -18.39 -6.85 1.85
N ARG A 70 -19.06 -6.60 0.71
CA ARG A 70 -18.39 -6.32 -0.57
C ARG A 70 -17.55 -5.05 -0.54
N ILE A 71 -18.07 -3.96 0.04
CA ILE A 71 -17.32 -2.69 0.16
C ILE A 71 -16.08 -2.90 1.04
N LEU A 72 -16.23 -3.56 2.20
CA LEU A 72 -15.12 -3.80 3.11
C LEU A 72 -14.04 -4.72 2.51
N CYS A 73 -14.45 -5.77 1.79
CA CYS A 73 -13.50 -6.62 1.04
C CYS A 73 -12.80 -5.83 -0.09
N SER A 74 -13.51 -4.90 -0.73
CA SER A 74 -12.94 -4.04 -1.77
C SER A 74 -11.89 -3.10 -1.19
N VAL A 75 -12.18 -2.33 -0.13
CA VAL A 75 -11.22 -1.40 0.47
C VAL A 75 -10.02 -2.13 1.07
N ALA A 76 -10.20 -3.34 1.60
CA ALA A 76 -9.08 -4.19 2.06
C ALA A 76 -8.09 -4.54 0.94
N ARG A 77 -8.56 -4.57 -0.32
CA ARG A 77 -7.77 -4.88 -1.51
C ARG A 77 -7.21 -3.64 -2.19
N VAL A 78 -7.96 -2.53 -2.22
CA VAL A 78 -7.64 -1.37 -3.06
C VAL A 78 -7.14 -0.14 -2.29
N LEU A 79 -7.26 -0.10 -0.96
CA LEU A 79 -6.79 1.00 -0.10
C LEU A 79 -5.86 0.51 1.02
N PRO A 80 -4.74 -0.19 0.69
CA PRO A 80 -3.83 -0.75 1.68
C PRO A 80 -3.13 0.32 2.56
N GLU A 81 -3.02 1.56 2.10
CA GLU A 81 -2.48 2.67 2.89
C GLU A 81 -3.37 3.04 4.10
N LYS A 82 -4.62 2.59 4.10
CA LYS A 82 -5.59 2.75 5.21
C LYS A 82 -5.87 1.44 5.96
N LEU A 83 -5.01 0.45 5.80
CA LEU A 83 -5.13 -0.90 6.37
C LEU A 83 -5.67 -0.91 7.81
N THR A 84 -4.95 -0.25 8.73
CA THR A 84 -5.23 -0.32 10.17
C THR A 84 -6.50 0.42 10.57
N ILE A 85 -6.98 1.34 9.74
CA ILE A 85 -8.28 2.02 9.92
C ILE A 85 -9.40 1.02 9.65
N TYR A 86 -9.30 0.28 8.53
CA TYR A 86 -10.31 -0.67 8.11
C TYR A 86 -10.32 -1.94 8.96
N THR A 87 -9.17 -2.45 9.42
CA THR A 87 -9.13 -3.57 10.36
C THR A 87 -9.75 -3.20 11.71
N THR A 88 -9.50 -1.98 12.20
CA THR A 88 -10.15 -1.46 13.42
C THR A 88 -11.67 -1.40 13.24
N LEU A 89 -12.16 -0.88 12.11
CA LEU A 89 -13.60 -0.83 11.81
C LEU A 89 -14.23 -2.22 11.81
N VAL A 90 -13.56 -3.20 11.18
CA VAL A 90 -14.01 -4.61 11.18
C VAL A 90 -13.98 -5.21 12.60
N GLY A 91 -12.97 -4.87 13.41
CA GLY A 91 -12.90 -5.24 14.83
C GLY A 91 -14.11 -4.77 15.62
N LEU A 92 -14.48 -3.50 15.48
CA LEU A 92 -15.66 -2.92 16.14
C LEU A 92 -16.96 -3.59 15.66
N LEU A 93 -17.06 -3.89 14.36
CA LEU A 93 -18.23 -4.61 13.82
C LEU A 93 -18.30 -6.06 14.32
N ASN A 94 -17.18 -6.76 14.46
CA ASN A 94 -17.14 -8.10 15.03
C ASN A 94 -17.57 -8.11 16.50
N ALA A 95 -17.12 -7.13 17.29
CA ALA A 95 -17.51 -6.99 18.69
C ALA A 95 -19.03 -6.78 18.85
N ARG A 96 -19.66 -6.06 17.92
CA ARG A 96 -21.11 -5.83 17.87
C ARG A 96 -21.89 -7.02 17.32
N ASN A 97 -21.34 -7.71 16.31
CA ASN A 97 -21.98 -8.82 15.62
C ASN A 97 -20.95 -9.89 15.20
N TYR A 98 -20.79 -10.90 16.06
CA TYR A 98 -19.85 -12.01 15.84
C TYR A 98 -20.10 -12.74 14.50
N ASN A 99 -21.38 -12.96 14.14
CA ASN A 99 -21.72 -13.66 12.90
C ASN A 99 -21.26 -12.89 11.66
N PHE A 100 -21.40 -11.56 11.68
CA PHE A 100 -20.88 -10.71 10.62
C PHE A 100 -19.36 -10.83 10.50
N GLY A 101 -18.62 -10.83 11.62
CA GLY A 101 -17.17 -11.03 11.62
C GLY A 101 -16.76 -12.35 10.97
N GLY A 102 -17.48 -13.44 11.25
CA GLY A 102 -17.25 -14.74 10.63
C GLY A 102 -17.50 -14.73 9.12
N GLU A 103 -18.64 -14.19 8.67
CA GLU A 103 -18.96 -14.05 7.25
C GLU A 103 -17.94 -13.18 6.50
N PHE A 104 -17.42 -12.14 7.15
CA PHE A 104 -16.37 -11.28 6.62
C PHE A 104 -15.04 -12.02 6.45
N VAL A 105 -14.59 -12.76 7.47
CA VAL A 105 -13.36 -13.56 7.40
C VAL A 105 -13.45 -14.61 6.29
N GLU A 106 -14.59 -15.29 6.16
CA GLU A 106 -14.81 -16.23 5.05
C GLU A 106 -14.79 -15.54 3.68
N ALA A 107 -15.43 -14.36 3.56
CA ALA A 107 -15.43 -13.59 2.33
C ALA A 107 -14.01 -13.16 1.94
N MET A 108 -13.18 -12.73 2.89
CA MET A 108 -11.78 -12.38 2.68
C MET A 108 -10.94 -13.56 2.20
N ILE A 109 -11.13 -14.76 2.76
CA ILE A 109 -10.43 -15.97 2.30
C ILE A 109 -10.88 -16.39 0.89
N ARG A 110 -12.17 -16.28 0.57
CA ARG A 110 -12.67 -16.48 -0.81
C ARG A 110 -12.04 -15.47 -1.77
N GLN A 111 -12.05 -14.19 -1.40
CA GLN A 111 -11.44 -13.12 -2.19
C GLN A 111 -9.94 -13.37 -2.41
N LEU A 112 -9.19 -13.77 -1.38
CA LEU A 112 -7.77 -14.12 -1.52
C LEU A 112 -7.56 -15.26 -2.53
N LYS A 113 -8.36 -16.33 -2.46
CA LYS A 113 -8.30 -17.45 -3.42
C LYS A 113 -8.60 -16.99 -4.84
N GLU A 114 -9.60 -16.13 -5.03
CA GLU A 114 -9.99 -15.59 -6.35
C GLU A 114 -8.93 -14.65 -6.93
N THR A 115 -8.36 -13.77 -6.09
CA THR A 115 -7.30 -12.83 -6.45
C THR A 115 -6.03 -13.58 -6.88
N LEU A 116 -5.65 -14.66 -6.17
CA LEU A 116 -4.52 -15.51 -6.56
C LEU A 116 -4.76 -16.27 -7.86
N LYS A 117 -5.96 -16.83 -8.05
CA LYS A 117 -6.33 -17.49 -9.32
C LYS A 117 -6.32 -16.54 -10.51
N SER A 118 -6.58 -15.26 -10.26
CA SER A 118 -6.57 -14.21 -11.28
C SER A 118 -5.19 -13.59 -11.52
N ASN A 119 -4.13 -14.15 -10.92
CA ASN A 119 -2.75 -13.63 -10.98
C ASN A 119 -2.58 -12.20 -10.41
N PHE A 120 -3.51 -11.71 -9.58
CA PHE A 120 -3.42 -10.40 -8.94
C PHE A 120 -2.60 -10.45 -7.64
N PHE A 121 -1.38 -10.95 -7.74
CA PHE A 121 -0.49 -11.22 -6.61
C PHE A 121 -0.17 -9.99 -5.75
N SER A 122 -0.01 -8.80 -6.36
CA SER A 122 0.21 -7.56 -5.61
C SER A 122 -0.97 -7.21 -4.70
N GLU A 123 -2.20 -7.40 -5.19
CA GLU A 123 -3.41 -7.17 -4.41
C GLU A 123 -3.63 -8.26 -3.34
N ALA A 124 -3.24 -9.51 -3.65
CA ALA A 124 -3.33 -10.61 -2.69
C ALA A 124 -2.46 -10.37 -1.45
N VAL A 125 -1.31 -9.68 -1.57
CA VAL A 125 -0.50 -9.29 -0.42
C VAL A 125 -1.28 -8.38 0.53
N TYR A 126 -2.10 -7.45 0.01
CA TYR A 126 -2.90 -6.55 0.84
C TYR A 126 -3.97 -7.30 1.62
N LEU A 127 -4.64 -8.28 0.99
CA LEU A 127 -5.58 -9.16 1.66
C LEU A 127 -4.91 -9.98 2.77
N VAL A 128 -3.70 -10.49 2.54
CA VAL A 128 -2.93 -11.23 3.56
C VAL A 128 -2.57 -10.30 4.73
N ARG A 129 -2.05 -9.10 4.46
CA ARG A 129 -1.75 -8.10 5.51
C ARG A 129 -2.99 -7.70 6.29
N PHE A 130 -4.14 -7.58 5.63
CA PHE A 130 -5.43 -7.31 6.27
C PHE A 130 -5.84 -8.41 7.24
N LEU A 131 -5.79 -9.68 6.79
CA LEU A 131 -6.05 -10.83 7.65
C LEU A 131 -5.07 -10.91 8.83
N CYS A 132 -3.81 -10.52 8.62
CA CYS A 132 -2.81 -10.49 9.68
C CYS A 132 -3.11 -9.41 10.72
N ASP A 133 -3.38 -8.17 10.32
CA ASP A 133 -3.62 -7.08 11.27
C ASP A 133 -4.98 -7.24 12.00
N LEU A 134 -5.95 -7.96 11.43
CA LEU A 134 -7.16 -8.39 12.14
C LEU A 134 -6.92 -9.29 13.36
N VAL A 135 -5.74 -9.91 13.50
CA VAL A 135 -5.35 -10.60 14.73
C VAL A 135 -5.19 -9.58 15.86
N ASN A 136 -4.55 -8.44 15.59
CA ASN A 136 -4.39 -7.34 16.55
C ASN A 136 -5.73 -6.68 16.92
N CYS A 137 -6.74 -6.80 16.05
CA CYS A 137 -8.10 -6.33 16.31
C CYS A 137 -9.00 -7.37 16.99
N HIS A 138 -8.44 -8.50 17.46
CA HIS A 138 -9.19 -9.59 18.08
C HIS A 138 -10.32 -10.17 17.21
N VAL A 139 -10.19 -10.11 15.88
CA VAL A 139 -11.14 -10.73 14.94
C VAL A 139 -10.68 -12.13 14.55
N ILE A 140 -9.38 -12.32 14.32
CA ILE A 140 -8.81 -13.61 13.91
C ILE A 140 -7.89 -14.16 15.01
N ALA A 141 -8.00 -15.45 15.30
CA ALA A 141 -7.12 -16.13 16.24
C ALA A 141 -5.71 -16.31 15.64
N ALA A 142 -4.68 -15.86 16.36
CA ALA A 142 -3.27 -15.95 15.95
C ALA A 142 -2.82 -17.35 15.45
N PRO A 143 -3.22 -18.48 16.09
CA PRO A 143 -2.84 -19.81 15.60
C PRO A 143 -3.28 -20.09 14.16
N SER A 144 -4.42 -19.54 13.73
CA SER A 144 -4.94 -19.75 12.38
C SER A 144 -4.14 -18.98 11.31
N VAL A 145 -3.56 -17.83 11.65
CA VAL A 145 -2.62 -17.09 10.79
C VAL A 145 -1.26 -17.77 10.74
N VAL A 146 -0.77 -18.32 11.86
CA VAL A 146 0.46 -19.13 11.84
C VAL A 146 0.30 -20.33 10.91
N ALA A 147 -0.83 -21.05 10.98
CA ALA A 147 -1.11 -22.16 10.06
C ALA A 147 -1.20 -21.72 8.59
N LEU A 148 -1.75 -20.52 8.31
CA LEU A 148 -1.74 -19.93 6.96
C LEU A 148 -0.30 -19.69 6.48
N PHE A 149 0.55 -19.10 7.32
CA PHE A 149 1.95 -18.84 6.99
C PHE A 149 2.76 -20.13 6.81
N GLU A 150 2.52 -21.16 7.61
CA GLU A 150 3.14 -22.47 7.41
C GLU A 150 2.79 -23.03 6.03
N ASN A 151 1.52 -22.96 5.62
CA ASN A 151 1.10 -23.37 4.28
C ASN A 151 1.76 -22.53 3.17
N PHE A 152 1.98 -21.24 3.39
CA PHE A 152 2.69 -20.37 2.44
C PHE A 152 4.16 -20.76 2.32
N VAL A 153 4.85 -21.00 3.45
CA VAL A 153 6.27 -21.37 3.46
C VAL A 153 6.49 -22.79 2.92
N CYS A 154 5.51 -23.70 3.06
CA CYS A 154 5.54 -25.02 2.43
C CYS A 154 5.70 -24.96 0.90
N VAL A 155 5.26 -23.87 0.24
CA VAL A 155 5.45 -23.68 -1.22
C VAL A 155 6.93 -23.70 -1.60
N THR A 156 7.84 -23.30 -0.69
CA THR A 156 9.30 -23.35 -0.93
C THR A 156 9.85 -24.76 -1.10
N GLN A 157 9.06 -25.80 -0.77
CA GLN A 157 9.41 -27.22 -0.89
C GLN A 157 8.66 -27.90 -2.05
N GLU A 158 7.86 -27.17 -2.83
CA GLU A 158 7.26 -27.71 -4.05
C GLU A 158 8.36 -28.00 -5.09
N ASP A 159 8.31 -29.18 -5.70
CA ASP A 159 9.20 -29.56 -6.80
C ASP A 159 8.74 -28.90 -8.12
N ASP A 160 9.69 -28.64 -9.01
CA ASP A 160 9.45 -28.15 -10.38
C ASP A 160 8.60 -26.86 -10.51
N VAL A 161 8.68 -25.97 -9.52
CA VAL A 161 8.02 -24.65 -9.56
C VAL A 161 8.99 -23.48 -9.78
N PRO A 162 8.56 -22.38 -10.42
CA PRO A 162 9.39 -21.20 -10.60
C PRO A 162 9.80 -20.55 -9.26
N GLN A 163 11.05 -20.07 -9.15
CA GLN A 163 11.53 -19.34 -7.95
C GLN A 163 10.60 -18.17 -7.58
N VAL A 164 10.10 -17.44 -8.59
CA VAL A 164 9.18 -16.29 -8.40
C VAL A 164 7.86 -16.66 -7.73
N ARG A 165 7.43 -17.92 -7.80
CA ARG A 165 6.27 -18.42 -7.04
C ARG A 165 6.60 -18.46 -5.55
N CYS A 166 7.68 -19.17 -5.20
CA CYS A 166 8.14 -19.32 -3.83
C CYS A 166 8.48 -17.97 -3.20
N ASP A 167 9.16 -17.11 -3.96
CA ASP A 167 9.52 -15.75 -3.59
C ASP A 167 8.29 -14.91 -3.19
N TRP A 168 7.18 -15.01 -3.95
CA TRP A 168 5.96 -14.27 -3.62
C TRP A 168 5.34 -14.70 -2.29
N TYR A 169 5.23 -16.01 -2.03
CA TYR A 169 4.68 -16.51 -0.76
C TYR A 169 5.56 -16.14 0.43
N VAL A 170 6.89 -16.21 0.29
CA VAL A 170 7.83 -15.76 1.32
C VAL A 170 7.70 -14.26 1.56
N TYR A 171 7.60 -13.46 0.49
CA TYR A 171 7.37 -12.01 0.60
C TYR A 171 6.05 -11.68 1.29
N ALA A 172 4.95 -12.39 0.97
CA ALA A 172 3.65 -12.18 1.60
C ALA A 172 3.70 -12.44 3.12
N VAL A 173 4.46 -13.45 3.55
CA VAL A 173 4.69 -13.71 4.98
C VAL A 173 5.54 -12.61 5.61
N LEU A 174 6.76 -12.39 5.10
CA LEU A 174 7.73 -11.47 5.70
C LEU A 174 7.17 -10.04 5.76
N SER A 175 6.53 -9.57 4.68
CA SER A 175 5.99 -8.22 4.62
C SER A 175 4.75 -8.01 5.48
N SER A 176 4.16 -9.07 6.06
CA SER A 176 3.04 -8.95 7.00
C SER A 176 3.50 -8.82 8.46
N LEU A 177 4.75 -9.22 8.76
CA LEU A 177 5.29 -9.23 10.11
C LEU A 177 5.45 -7.85 10.78
N PRO A 178 5.65 -6.72 10.07
CA PRO A 178 5.62 -5.40 10.71
C PRO A 178 4.29 -5.11 11.42
N TRP A 179 3.18 -5.67 10.92
CA TRP A 179 1.86 -5.49 11.50
C TRP A 179 1.57 -6.51 12.61
N VAL A 180 1.82 -7.80 12.37
CA VAL A 180 1.34 -8.89 13.25
C VAL A 180 2.45 -9.65 13.99
N GLY A 181 3.72 -9.44 13.62
CA GLY A 181 4.83 -10.29 14.06
C GLY A 181 4.96 -10.41 15.58
N LYS A 182 4.73 -9.31 16.31
CA LYS A 182 4.71 -9.29 17.77
C LYS A 182 3.67 -10.27 18.34
N GLU A 183 2.42 -10.14 17.91
CA GLU A 183 1.29 -10.91 18.43
C GLU A 183 1.42 -12.40 18.10
N LEU A 184 1.91 -12.74 16.90
CA LEU A 184 2.17 -14.13 16.54
C LEU A 184 3.31 -14.71 17.37
N TYR A 185 4.40 -13.96 17.56
CA TYR A 185 5.56 -14.44 18.31
C TYR A 185 5.25 -14.58 19.81
N GLU A 186 4.45 -13.70 20.40
CA GLU A 186 4.03 -13.80 21.80
C GLU A 186 3.16 -15.03 22.07
N LYS A 187 2.36 -15.47 21.09
CA LYS A 187 1.45 -16.62 21.23
C LYS A 187 2.03 -17.96 20.74
N LYS A 188 2.97 -17.91 19.79
CA LYS A 188 3.42 -19.05 18.98
C LYS A 188 4.91 -18.93 18.61
N ASP A 189 5.76 -18.60 19.57
CA ASP A 189 7.20 -18.39 19.40
C ASP A 189 7.91 -19.59 18.74
N VAL A 190 7.65 -20.81 19.22
CA VAL A 190 8.27 -22.04 18.69
C VAL A 190 7.92 -22.27 17.22
N GLU A 191 6.63 -22.15 16.87
CA GLU A 191 6.18 -22.30 15.48
C GLU A 191 6.73 -21.18 14.59
N MET A 192 6.77 -19.93 15.09
CA MET A 192 7.34 -18.80 14.37
C MET A 192 8.85 -18.95 14.15
N ASP A 193 9.61 -19.44 15.12
CA ASP A 193 11.05 -19.68 14.98
C ASP A 193 11.34 -20.79 13.96
N ARG A 194 10.53 -21.85 13.95
CA ARG A 194 10.59 -22.90 12.92
C ARG A 194 10.33 -22.31 11.53
N LEU A 195 9.28 -21.51 11.41
CA LEU A 195 8.88 -20.87 10.15
C LEU A 195 9.98 -19.94 9.61
N LEU A 196 10.54 -19.07 10.46
CA LEU A 196 11.62 -18.17 10.09
C LEU A 196 12.90 -18.94 9.70
N SER A 197 13.17 -20.07 10.35
CA SER A 197 14.30 -20.94 9.99
C SER A 197 14.13 -21.58 8.61
N GLN A 198 12.90 -21.97 8.24
CA GLN A 198 12.60 -22.48 6.90
C GLN A 198 12.77 -21.39 5.84
N ILE A 199 12.32 -20.17 6.13
CA ILE A 199 12.53 -19.01 5.25
C ILE A 199 14.03 -18.73 5.07
N ASP A 200 14.81 -18.68 6.14
CA ASP A 200 16.27 -18.47 6.07
C ASP A 200 16.96 -19.53 5.20
N GLY A 201 16.58 -20.80 5.38
CA GLY A 201 17.06 -21.91 4.56
C GLY A 201 16.71 -21.76 3.08
N TYR A 202 15.50 -21.29 2.76
CA TYR A 202 15.09 -20.97 1.39
C TYR A 202 15.88 -19.78 0.82
N LEU A 203 16.01 -18.68 1.55
CA LEU A 203 16.68 -17.47 1.07
C LEU A 203 18.15 -17.74 0.68
N LYS A 204 18.86 -18.56 1.47
CA LYS A 204 20.26 -18.94 1.21
C LYS A 204 20.48 -19.74 -0.08
N ARG A 205 19.46 -20.42 -0.60
CA ARG A 205 19.55 -21.24 -1.83
C ARG A 205 18.99 -20.54 -3.07
N ARG A 206 18.45 -19.32 -2.94
CA ARG A 206 17.90 -18.57 -4.09
C ARG A 206 18.98 -18.17 -5.08
N GLN A 207 18.62 -18.21 -6.35
CA GLN A 207 19.45 -17.67 -7.42
C GLN A 207 19.28 -16.14 -7.50
N LYS A 208 20.40 -15.43 -7.65
CA LYS A 208 20.48 -13.96 -7.71
C LYS A 208 20.89 -13.45 -9.09
N THR A 209 20.70 -14.25 -10.13
CA THR A 209 21.08 -13.94 -11.51
C THR A 209 20.38 -12.69 -12.07
N HIS A 210 19.21 -12.34 -11.54
CA HIS A 210 18.42 -11.17 -11.94
C HIS A 210 18.97 -9.85 -11.38
N VAL A 211 19.77 -9.87 -10.31
CA VAL A 211 20.13 -8.65 -9.56
C VAL A 211 20.88 -7.66 -10.44
N ALA A 212 21.94 -8.08 -11.12
CA ALA A 212 22.73 -7.18 -11.98
C ALA A 212 21.93 -6.54 -13.12
N MET A 213 20.84 -7.18 -13.57
CA MET A 213 19.96 -6.64 -14.60
C MET A 213 18.99 -5.59 -14.06
N LEU A 214 18.67 -5.65 -12.76
CA LEU A 214 17.64 -4.82 -12.12
C LEU A 214 18.21 -3.71 -11.24
N GLN A 215 19.52 -3.71 -10.99
CA GLN A 215 20.19 -2.65 -10.24
C GLN A 215 20.20 -1.33 -11.02
N ILE A 216 19.81 -0.25 -10.33
CA ILE A 216 19.91 1.12 -10.85
C ILE A 216 21.37 1.55 -10.87
N TRP A 217 22.12 1.23 -9.81
CA TRP A 217 23.58 1.43 -9.73
C TRP A 217 24.26 0.11 -9.41
N SER A 218 25.35 -0.20 -10.12
CA SER A 218 26.19 -1.37 -9.82
C SER A 218 27.21 -1.14 -8.71
N ALA A 219 27.44 0.11 -8.31
CA ALA A 219 28.30 0.43 -7.18
C ALA A 219 27.67 0.06 -5.83
N GLU A 220 28.45 -0.59 -4.97
CA GLU A 220 28.06 -0.91 -3.59
C GLU A 220 28.05 0.31 -2.64
N LYS A 221 28.67 1.42 -3.08
CA LYS A 221 28.80 2.65 -2.30
C LYS A 221 28.20 3.83 -3.08
N PRO A 222 27.56 4.79 -2.38
CA PRO A 222 27.40 4.84 -0.93
C PRO A 222 26.27 3.94 -0.40
N HIS A 223 25.34 3.50 -1.25
CA HIS A 223 24.26 2.60 -0.87
C HIS A 223 24.17 1.42 -1.82
N PRO A 224 24.24 0.17 -1.31
CA PRO A 224 24.01 -1.00 -2.14
C PRO A 224 22.56 -1.05 -2.62
N GLN A 225 22.37 -1.44 -3.88
CA GLN A 225 21.05 -1.71 -4.44
C GLN A 225 20.70 -3.18 -4.17
N GLU A 226 20.05 -3.42 -3.03
CA GLU A 226 19.82 -4.76 -2.48
C GLU A 226 18.65 -5.49 -3.14
N GLU A 227 18.78 -6.81 -3.25
CA GLU A 227 17.68 -7.65 -3.71
C GLU A 227 16.54 -7.64 -2.66
N TYR A 228 15.29 -7.50 -3.11
CA TYR A 228 14.18 -7.14 -2.23
C TYR A 228 13.91 -8.10 -1.08
N LEU A 229 14.07 -9.42 -1.28
CA LEU A 229 13.87 -10.40 -0.23
C LEU A 229 15.02 -10.44 0.78
N ASP A 230 16.26 -10.18 0.34
CA ASP A 230 17.39 -10.05 1.29
C ASP A 230 17.23 -8.80 2.15
N CYS A 231 16.87 -7.68 1.54
CA CYS A 231 16.64 -6.43 2.26
C CYS A 231 15.50 -6.57 3.27
N LEU A 232 14.36 -7.14 2.84
CA LEU A 232 13.23 -7.41 3.72
C LEU A 232 13.59 -8.39 4.84
N TRP A 233 14.37 -9.43 4.55
CA TRP A 233 14.85 -10.36 5.57
C TRP A 233 15.71 -9.65 6.62
N ALA A 234 16.66 -8.81 6.21
CA ALA A 234 17.46 -8.01 7.14
C ALA A 234 16.59 -7.10 8.02
N GLN A 235 15.55 -6.49 7.42
CA GLN A 235 14.58 -5.66 8.14
C GLN A 235 13.79 -6.46 9.20
N ILE A 236 13.28 -7.65 8.84
CA ILE A 236 12.56 -8.52 9.76
C ILE A 236 13.49 -9.04 10.87
N GLN A 237 14.73 -9.39 10.56
CA GLN A 237 15.71 -9.81 11.55
C GLN A 237 16.02 -8.69 12.56
N LYS A 238 16.13 -7.44 12.08
CA LYS A 238 16.24 -6.27 12.97
C LYS A 238 14.98 -6.10 13.82
N LEU A 239 13.79 -6.17 13.24
CA LEU A 239 12.53 -6.08 13.99
C LEU A 239 12.44 -7.15 15.09
N LYS A 240 12.79 -8.40 14.78
CA LYS A 240 12.85 -9.50 15.75
C LYS A 240 13.87 -9.20 16.87
N LYS A 241 15.07 -8.74 16.52
CA LYS A 241 16.11 -8.34 17.50
C LYS A 241 15.61 -7.22 18.42
N ASP A 242 14.81 -6.31 17.89
CA ASP A 242 14.17 -5.21 18.62
C ASP A 242 12.86 -5.64 19.32
N ARG A 243 12.67 -6.95 19.54
CA ARG A 243 11.51 -7.54 20.24
C ARG A 243 10.18 -7.20 19.58
N TRP A 244 10.17 -7.20 18.25
CA TRP A 244 9.01 -6.90 17.42
C TRP A 244 8.41 -5.51 17.68
N GLN A 245 9.23 -4.56 18.12
CA GLN A 245 8.83 -3.17 18.33
C GLN A 245 9.23 -2.31 17.12
N GLU A 246 8.26 -1.58 16.59
CA GLU A 246 8.44 -0.57 15.54
C GLU A 246 7.83 0.77 15.96
N ARG A 247 8.19 1.84 15.26
CA ARG A 247 7.89 3.23 15.69
C ARG A 247 7.01 4.03 14.73
N HIS A 248 6.43 3.40 13.71
CA HIS A 248 5.82 4.12 12.60
C HIS A 248 4.33 3.82 12.38
N ILE A 249 3.93 2.54 12.43
CA ILE A 249 2.56 2.11 12.11
C ILE A 249 1.57 2.74 13.10
N LEU A 250 0.54 3.40 12.56
CA LEU A 250 -0.60 3.87 13.33
C LEU A 250 -1.57 2.72 13.55
N ARG A 251 -1.98 2.50 14.81
CA ARG A 251 -2.77 1.35 15.25
C ARG A 251 -4.03 1.82 15.98
N PRO A 252 -5.08 2.29 15.27
CA PRO A 252 -6.26 2.89 15.90
C PRO A 252 -6.95 1.96 16.90
N TYR A 253 -6.95 0.65 16.64
CA TYR A 253 -7.49 -0.39 17.52
C TYR A 253 -6.94 -0.36 18.95
N VAL A 254 -5.75 0.19 19.20
CA VAL A 254 -5.20 0.33 20.57
C VAL A 254 -6.08 1.23 21.44
N ALA A 255 -6.78 2.20 20.86
CA ALA A 255 -7.71 3.07 21.59
C ALA A 255 -9.03 2.36 21.97
N PHE A 256 -9.28 1.17 21.43
CA PHE A 256 -10.50 0.38 21.62
C PHE A 256 -10.27 -0.93 22.37
N ASP A 257 -9.14 -1.04 23.09
CA ASP A 257 -8.71 -2.26 23.78
C ASP A 257 -9.81 -2.87 24.67
N SER A 258 -10.53 -2.03 25.42
CA SER A 258 -11.64 -2.47 26.28
C SER A 258 -12.79 -3.13 25.53
N VAL A 259 -13.03 -2.73 24.27
CA VAL A 259 -14.11 -3.29 23.44
C VAL A 259 -13.61 -4.54 22.70
N LEU A 260 -12.40 -4.48 22.16
CA LEU A 260 -11.87 -5.54 21.29
C LEU A 260 -11.42 -6.77 22.10
N CYS A 261 -10.92 -6.61 23.33
CA CYS A 261 -10.54 -7.73 24.18
C CYS A 261 -11.72 -8.62 24.59
N GLU A 262 -12.94 -8.08 24.64
CA GLU A 262 -14.16 -8.83 24.96
C GLU A 262 -14.75 -9.54 23.73
N ALA A 263 -14.29 -9.20 22.52
CA ALA A 263 -14.77 -9.78 21.29
C ALA A 263 -14.29 -11.23 21.12
N LEU A 264 -15.20 -12.08 20.63
CA LEU A 264 -14.85 -13.45 20.27
C LEU A 264 -14.08 -13.49 18.94
N GLN A 265 -13.05 -14.32 18.89
CA GLN A 265 -12.19 -14.52 17.73
C GLN A 265 -12.71 -15.63 16.81
N HIS A 266 -12.41 -15.50 15.51
CA HIS A 266 -12.66 -16.50 14.49
C HIS A 266 -11.39 -17.24 14.10
N ASN A 267 -11.52 -18.51 13.71
CA ASN A 267 -10.43 -19.23 13.06
C ASN A 267 -10.53 -19.07 11.54
N LEU A 268 -9.39 -18.86 10.88
CA LEU A 268 -9.35 -18.94 9.43
C LEU A 268 -9.75 -20.34 8.94
N PRO A 269 -10.58 -20.46 7.90
CA PRO A 269 -10.75 -21.70 7.17
C PRO A 269 -9.40 -22.23 6.65
N PRO A 270 -9.21 -23.56 6.56
CA PRO A 270 -8.00 -24.13 5.97
C PRO A 270 -7.72 -23.53 4.58
N PHE A 271 -6.48 -23.09 4.40
CA PHE A 271 -6.02 -22.47 3.16
C PHE A 271 -4.89 -23.29 2.56
N THR A 272 -5.10 -23.74 1.33
CA THR A 272 -4.07 -24.37 0.51
C THR A 272 -3.71 -23.39 -0.61
N PRO A 273 -2.43 -23.01 -0.75
CA PRO A 273 -1.94 -22.26 -1.90
C PRO A 273 -2.46 -22.86 -3.22
N PRO A 274 -3.04 -22.08 -4.14
CA PRO A 274 -3.39 -22.58 -5.46
C PRO A 274 -2.14 -23.21 -6.12
N PRO A 275 -2.27 -24.41 -6.71
CA PRO A 275 -1.14 -25.09 -7.34
C PRO A 275 -0.57 -24.24 -8.48
N HIS A 276 0.70 -24.47 -8.82
CA HIS A 276 1.29 -23.86 -10.00
C HIS A 276 0.59 -24.34 -11.27
N SER A 277 0.48 -23.44 -12.26
CA SER A 277 0.05 -23.76 -13.62
C SER A 277 0.85 -22.91 -14.61
N ASP A 278 0.96 -23.36 -15.85
CA ASP A 278 1.68 -22.63 -16.92
C ASP A 278 1.07 -21.25 -17.23
N SER A 279 -0.20 -21.05 -16.86
CA SER A 279 -0.91 -19.77 -16.98
C SER A 279 -0.66 -18.82 -15.79
N ALA A 280 0.06 -19.26 -14.76
CA ALA A 280 0.32 -18.45 -13.58
C ALA A 280 1.42 -17.42 -13.86
N VAL A 281 1.13 -16.15 -13.55
CA VAL A 281 2.04 -15.03 -13.77
C VAL A 281 2.41 -14.40 -12.44
N TYR A 282 3.54 -14.81 -11.87
CA TYR A 282 4.04 -14.28 -10.60
C TYR A 282 4.76 -12.94 -10.79
N PRO A 283 4.79 -12.07 -9.76
CA PRO A 283 5.55 -10.83 -9.82
C PRO A 283 7.04 -11.08 -10.05
N MET A 284 7.67 -10.22 -10.85
CA MET A 284 9.12 -10.25 -11.04
C MET A 284 9.84 -9.90 -9.73
N PRO A 285 11.05 -10.44 -9.49
CA PRO A 285 11.90 -9.94 -8.44
C PRO A 285 12.25 -8.47 -8.72
N HIS A 286 12.58 -7.73 -7.69
CA HIS A 286 13.01 -6.34 -7.80
C HIS A 286 14.21 -6.06 -6.90
N VAL A 287 14.83 -4.91 -7.15
CA VAL A 287 15.94 -4.40 -6.37
C VAL A 287 15.45 -3.12 -5.68
N ILE A 288 15.79 -2.97 -4.40
CA ILE A 288 15.41 -1.81 -3.60
C ILE A 288 16.22 -0.60 -4.06
N PHE A 289 15.53 0.39 -4.59
CA PHE A 289 16.12 1.70 -4.86
C PHE A 289 16.52 2.36 -3.55
N ARG A 290 17.78 2.77 -3.45
CA ARG A 290 18.29 3.44 -2.27
C ARG A 290 19.24 4.55 -2.66
N MET A 291 18.93 5.78 -2.24
CA MET A 291 19.81 6.92 -2.50
C MET A 291 20.07 7.80 -1.28
N PHE A 292 19.17 7.79 -0.29
CA PHE A 292 19.30 8.61 0.91
C PHE A 292 19.53 7.79 2.18
N ASP A 293 20.26 8.41 3.12
CA ASP A 293 20.30 8.02 4.52
C ASP A 293 20.10 9.22 5.47
N TYR A 294 20.33 9.01 6.77
CA TYR A 294 20.12 10.03 7.80
C TYR A 294 21.09 11.23 7.70
N THR A 295 22.24 11.07 7.04
CA THR A 295 23.24 12.11 6.87
C THR A 295 22.84 13.13 5.81
N ASP A 296 21.95 12.75 4.89
CA ASP A 296 21.42 13.64 3.85
C ASP A 296 20.40 14.65 4.38
N ALA A 297 19.80 14.40 5.55
CA ALA A 297 18.79 15.23 6.18
C ALA A 297 19.15 15.62 7.64
N PRO A 298 20.30 16.31 7.88
CA PRO A 298 20.87 16.46 9.21
C PRO A 298 20.07 17.35 10.17
N GLU A 299 19.32 18.33 9.63
CA GLU A 299 18.55 19.31 10.43
C GLU A 299 17.10 18.86 10.72
N GLY A 300 16.68 17.70 10.18
CA GLY A 300 15.32 17.18 10.27
C GLY A 300 15.14 16.01 11.25
N PRO A 301 13.93 15.42 11.29
CA PRO A 301 13.74 14.12 11.95
C PRO A 301 14.68 13.07 11.34
N VAL A 302 15.22 12.20 12.19
CA VAL A 302 16.16 11.15 11.76
C VAL A 302 15.48 10.20 10.78
N MET A 303 16.10 9.99 9.62
CA MET A 303 15.63 9.03 8.62
C MET A 303 15.76 7.59 9.15
N PRO A 304 14.72 6.75 9.06
CA PRO A 304 14.84 5.33 9.32
C PRO A 304 15.86 4.66 8.37
N GLY A 305 16.79 3.89 8.93
CA GLY A 305 17.84 3.23 8.15
C GLY A 305 17.30 2.16 7.19
N SER A 306 18.08 1.83 6.15
CA SER A 306 17.68 0.92 5.07
C SER A 306 17.17 -0.45 5.55
N HIS A 307 17.75 -0.97 6.63
CA HIS A 307 17.36 -2.26 7.24
C HIS A 307 16.37 -2.11 8.39
N SER A 308 15.62 -1.01 8.50
CA SER A 308 14.53 -0.88 9.46
C SER A 308 13.18 -1.15 8.78
N VAL A 309 12.24 -1.78 9.51
CA VAL A 309 10.89 -2.02 8.98
C VAL A 309 10.10 -0.74 8.81
N GLU A 310 10.43 0.32 9.55
CA GLU A 310 9.84 1.64 9.32
C GLU A 310 10.16 2.15 7.91
N ARG A 311 11.40 1.98 7.42
CA ARG A 311 11.77 2.38 6.05
C ARG A 311 10.91 1.63 5.02
N PHE A 312 10.77 0.32 5.20
CA PHE A 312 9.90 -0.52 4.36
C PHE A 312 8.44 -0.07 4.37
N VAL A 313 7.85 0.11 5.56
CA VAL A 313 6.44 0.47 5.70
C VAL A 313 6.16 1.88 5.16
N ILE A 314 7.08 2.83 5.34
CA ILE A 314 6.94 4.19 4.78
C ILE A 314 6.88 4.10 3.26
N GLU A 315 7.86 3.46 2.64
CA GLU A 315 7.97 3.36 1.18
C GLU A 315 6.79 2.61 0.57
N GLU A 316 6.42 1.47 1.14
CA GLU A 316 5.28 0.67 0.70
C GLU A 316 3.99 1.49 0.69
N ASN A 317 3.73 2.27 1.74
CA ASN A 317 2.53 3.10 1.80
C ASN A 317 2.56 4.26 0.81
N LEU A 318 3.72 4.89 0.60
CA LEU A 318 3.86 5.97 -0.39
C LEU A 318 3.68 5.44 -1.82
N HIS A 319 4.22 4.26 -2.14
CA HIS A 319 3.96 3.54 -3.40
C HIS A 319 2.46 3.24 -3.56
N CYS A 320 1.78 2.81 -2.49
CA CYS A 320 0.33 2.58 -2.53
C CYS A 320 -0.46 3.87 -2.79
N ILE A 321 -0.10 4.98 -2.15
CA ILE A 321 -0.72 6.29 -2.38
C ILE A 321 -0.56 6.72 -3.85
N ILE A 322 0.64 6.58 -4.42
CA ILE A 322 0.89 6.89 -5.83
C ILE A 322 0.00 6.00 -6.71
N ARG A 323 -0.02 4.70 -6.46
CA ARG A 323 -0.85 3.75 -7.23
C ARG A 323 -2.34 4.06 -7.18
N THR A 324 -2.84 4.51 -6.04
CA THR A 324 -4.26 4.87 -5.87
C THR A 324 -4.60 6.18 -6.60
N HIS A 325 -3.67 7.13 -6.65
CA HIS A 325 -3.96 8.51 -7.08
C HIS A 325 -3.20 9.00 -8.33
N TRP A 326 -2.44 8.15 -9.03
CA TRP A 326 -1.55 8.56 -10.14
C TRP A 326 -2.23 9.34 -11.26
N LYS A 327 -3.54 9.12 -11.50
CA LYS A 327 -4.32 9.83 -12.52
C LYS A 327 -4.63 11.29 -12.14
N GLU A 328 -4.62 11.60 -10.85
CA GLU A 328 -5.04 12.89 -10.28
C GLU A 328 -3.87 13.54 -9.55
N ARG A 329 -2.90 14.09 -10.30
CA ARG A 329 -1.60 14.56 -9.75
C ARG A 329 -1.71 15.50 -8.53
N LYS A 330 -2.72 16.38 -8.49
CA LYS A 330 -2.96 17.29 -7.35
C LYS A 330 -3.39 16.51 -6.10
N THR A 331 -4.28 15.55 -6.27
CA THR A 331 -4.74 14.66 -5.20
C THR A 331 -3.60 13.78 -4.74
N CYS A 332 -2.83 13.18 -5.66
CA CYS A 332 -1.65 12.38 -5.34
C CYS A 332 -0.64 13.15 -4.49
N ALA A 333 -0.25 14.36 -4.93
CA ALA A 333 0.65 15.23 -4.19
C ALA A 333 0.12 15.59 -2.79
N ALA A 334 -1.16 15.93 -2.69
CA ALA A 334 -1.79 16.25 -1.41
C ALA A 334 -1.82 15.04 -0.45
N GLN A 335 -2.11 13.83 -0.96
CA GLN A 335 -2.14 12.60 -0.18
C GLN A 335 -0.75 12.23 0.33
N LEU A 336 0.28 12.29 -0.52
CA LEU A 336 1.67 12.06 -0.14
C LEU A 336 2.12 13.00 0.97
N LEU A 337 1.83 14.30 0.86
CA LEU A 337 2.18 15.31 1.86
C LEU A 337 1.37 15.19 3.16
N SER A 338 0.20 14.56 3.10
CA SER A 338 -0.62 14.26 4.29
C SER A 338 -0.35 12.89 4.89
N TYR A 339 0.67 12.16 4.41
CA TYR A 339 1.01 10.83 4.89
C TYR A 339 1.17 10.82 6.42
N PRO A 340 0.33 10.06 7.15
CA PRO A 340 0.36 10.07 8.59
C PRO A 340 1.39 9.04 9.11
N GLY A 341 1.99 9.32 10.27
CA GLY A 341 2.93 8.42 10.93
C GLY A 341 2.96 8.66 12.42
N LYS A 342 3.29 7.62 13.20
CA LYS A 342 3.39 7.71 14.66
C LYS A 342 4.54 8.62 15.11
N SER A 343 5.64 8.60 14.37
CA SER A 343 6.83 9.40 14.63
C SER A 343 7.08 10.39 13.49
N LYS A 344 7.73 11.52 13.78
CA LYS A 344 8.16 12.45 12.74
C LYS A 344 9.24 11.79 11.87
N ILE A 345 9.14 11.94 10.56
CA ILE A 345 10.07 11.44 9.55
C ILE A 345 10.45 12.57 8.57
N PRO A 346 11.60 12.49 7.88
CA PRO A 346 11.94 13.43 6.82
C PRO A 346 11.11 13.13 5.55
N LEU A 347 9.81 13.42 5.61
CA LEU A 347 8.81 12.99 4.62
C LEU A 347 9.16 13.40 3.18
N ASN A 348 9.65 14.63 2.98
CA ASN A 348 10.06 15.11 1.66
C ASN A 348 11.14 14.23 1.02
N TYR A 349 12.10 13.74 1.79
CA TYR A 349 13.14 12.83 1.29
C TYR A 349 12.56 11.47 0.90
N HIS A 350 11.67 10.92 1.73
CA HIS A 350 10.99 9.66 1.41
C HIS A 350 10.12 9.79 0.14
N ILE A 351 9.37 10.87 -0.02
CA ILE A 351 8.55 11.11 -1.21
C ILE A 351 9.44 11.18 -2.46
N VAL A 352 10.51 11.98 -2.42
CA VAL A 352 11.43 12.13 -3.55
C VAL A 352 12.11 10.80 -3.90
N GLU A 353 12.57 10.05 -2.90
CA GLU A 353 13.20 8.75 -3.13
C GLU A 353 12.23 7.70 -3.68
N VAL A 354 10.99 7.65 -3.19
CA VAL A 354 9.96 6.75 -3.71
C VAL A 354 9.62 7.08 -5.16
N ILE A 355 9.49 8.36 -5.50
CA ILE A 355 9.21 8.80 -6.88
C ILE A 355 10.35 8.39 -7.82
N PHE A 356 11.61 8.62 -7.43
CA PHE A 356 12.75 8.19 -8.23
C PHE A 356 12.89 6.66 -8.26
N GLY A 357 12.57 5.98 -7.17
CA GLY A 357 12.53 4.52 -7.13
C GLY A 357 11.54 3.93 -8.13
N GLU A 358 10.36 4.54 -8.27
CA GLU A 358 9.41 4.14 -9.32
C GLU A 358 9.91 4.51 -10.72
N LEU A 359 10.37 5.75 -10.93
CA LEU A 359 10.85 6.21 -12.24
C LEU A 359 12.02 5.37 -12.76
N PHE A 360 12.95 4.97 -11.90
CA PHE A 360 14.10 4.15 -12.28
C PHE A 360 13.87 2.66 -12.12
N GLN A 361 12.66 2.23 -11.74
CA GLN A 361 12.35 0.82 -11.60
C GLN A 361 12.59 0.08 -12.93
N LEU A 362 13.33 -1.04 -12.86
CA LEU A 362 13.57 -1.93 -13.97
C LEU A 362 12.65 -3.16 -13.87
N PRO A 363 12.10 -3.67 -14.98
CA PRO A 363 12.34 -3.24 -16.37
C PRO A 363 11.60 -1.94 -16.75
N CYS A 364 10.47 -1.64 -16.09
CA CYS A 364 9.68 -0.44 -16.36
C CYS A 364 9.08 0.16 -15.08
N PRO A 365 8.79 1.47 -15.09
CA PRO A 365 8.07 2.11 -13.99
C PRO A 365 6.63 1.59 -13.87
N PRO A 366 6.02 1.64 -12.67
CA PRO A 366 4.61 1.29 -12.47
C PRO A 366 3.63 2.15 -13.29
N HIS A 367 4.00 3.40 -13.58
CA HIS A 367 3.16 4.37 -14.30
C HIS A 367 3.94 5.05 -15.43
N VAL A 368 3.23 5.82 -16.27
CA VAL A 368 3.87 6.57 -17.37
C VAL A 368 4.89 7.58 -16.84
N GLU A 369 6.07 7.66 -17.46
CA GLU A 369 7.24 8.41 -16.98
C GLU A 369 6.92 9.90 -16.69
N VAL A 370 6.24 10.59 -17.61
CA VAL A 370 5.82 11.99 -17.47
C VAL A 370 4.93 12.26 -16.23
N MET A 371 4.26 11.23 -15.70
CA MET A 371 3.46 11.38 -14.47
C MET A 371 4.35 11.82 -13.31
N TYR A 372 5.52 11.21 -13.15
CA TYR A 372 6.45 11.50 -12.06
C TYR A 372 6.96 12.95 -12.12
N THR A 373 7.28 13.43 -13.32
CA THR A 373 7.69 14.81 -13.58
C THR A 373 6.62 15.80 -13.17
N THR A 374 5.38 15.59 -13.63
CA THR A 374 4.27 16.47 -13.24
C THR A 374 3.90 16.38 -11.76
N LEU A 375 4.11 15.22 -11.13
CA LEU A 375 3.89 15.01 -9.70
C LEU A 375 4.92 15.80 -8.86
N LEU A 376 6.20 15.73 -9.22
CA LEU A 376 7.26 16.53 -8.57
C LEU A 376 6.98 18.03 -8.67
N ILE A 377 6.52 18.51 -9.83
CA ILE A 377 6.11 19.92 -10.02
C ILE A 377 4.96 20.30 -9.07
N GLU A 378 3.91 19.48 -8.96
CA GLU A 378 2.81 19.77 -8.03
C GLU A 378 3.25 19.71 -6.56
N LEU A 379 4.14 18.79 -6.20
CA LEU A 379 4.72 18.74 -4.86
C LEU A 379 5.54 20.00 -4.55
N CYS A 380 6.34 20.51 -5.51
CA CYS A 380 7.08 21.77 -5.35
C CYS A 380 6.15 22.96 -5.11
N LYS A 381 5.01 23.03 -5.80
CA LYS A 381 3.98 24.07 -5.57
C LYS A 381 3.38 24.00 -4.16
N LEU A 382 3.17 22.80 -3.65
CA LEU A 382 2.59 22.58 -2.32
C LEU A 382 3.62 22.75 -1.18
N GLN A 383 4.91 22.59 -1.44
CA GLN A 383 6.01 22.72 -0.47
C GLN A 383 7.18 23.56 -1.01
N PRO A 384 6.96 24.85 -1.37
CA PRO A 384 7.96 25.67 -2.07
C PRO A 384 9.20 25.99 -1.22
N GLY A 385 9.07 25.95 0.10
CA GLY A 385 10.16 26.28 1.02
C GLY A 385 11.11 25.13 1.35
N SER A 386 10.81 23.89 0.93
CA SER A 386 11.57 22.70 1.38
C SER A 386 11.77 21.63 0.30
N LEU A 387 10.78 21.35 -0.54
CA LEU A 387 10.89 20.27 -1.51
C LEU A 387 11.86 20.58 -2.67
N PRO A 388 11.91 21.81 -3.24
CA PRO A 388 12.88 22.13 -4.28
C PRO A 388 14.32 21.90 -3.86
N GLN A 389 14.69 22.18 -2.61
CA GLN A 389 16.04 21.92 -2.09
C GLN A 389 16.35 20.43 -2.04
N VAL A 390 15.42 19.60 -1.55
CA VAL A 390 15.57 18.14 -1.51
C VAL A 390 15.70 17.58 -2.93
N LEU A 391 14.91 18.07 -3.88
CA LEU A 391 14.98 17.65 -5.28
C LEU A 391 16.31 18.04 -5.93
N ALA A 392 16.81 19.25 -5.66
CA ALA A 392 18.12 19.69 -6.15
C ALA A 392 19.26 18.82 -5.58
N GLN A 393 19.22 18.50 -4.29
CA GLN A 393 20.17 17.58 -3.66
C GLN A 393 20.09 16.19 -4.29
N ALA A 394 18.88 15.65 -4.51
CA ALA A 394 18.71 14.34 -5.15
C ALA A 394 19.30 14.33 -6.58
N THR A 395 19.09 15.41 -7.32
CA THR A 395 19.61 15.60 -8.69
C THR A 395 21.14 15.59 -8.71
N GLU A 396 21.77 16.35 -7.80
CA GLU A 396 23.22 16.36 -7.64
C GLU A 396 23.76 14.98 -7.27
N MET A 397 23.12 14.29 -6.33
CA MET A 397 23.53 12.94 -5.92
C MET A 397 23.44 11.93 -7.07
N MET A 398 22.39 11.99 -7.90
CA MET A 398 22.27 11.14 -9.08
C MET A 398 23.35 11.45 -10.12
N TYR A 399 23.61 12.74 -10.38
CA TYR A 399 24.67 13.19 -11.28
C TYR A 399 26.05 12.66 -10.85
N MET A 400 26.38 12.79 -9.56
CA MET A 400 27.65 12.32 -8.99
C MET A 400 27.78 10.78 -8.97
N ARG A 401 26.69 10.05 -9.21
CA ARG A 401 26.65 8.58 -9.23
C ARG A 401 26.42 8.02 -10.64
N LEU A 402 26.49 8.84 -11.69
CA LEU A 402 26.22 8.42 -13.07
C LEU A 402 27.13 7.30 -13.59
N ASP A 403 28.39 7.26 -13.13
CA ASP A 403 29.42 6.32 -13.63
C ASP A 403 29.00 4.84 -13.60
N THR A 404 28.10 4.48 -12.68
CA THR A 404 27.62 3.09 -12.50
C THR A 404 26.12 2.95 -12.67
N MET A 405 25.44 4.02 -13.09
CA MET A 405 24.00 4.01 -13.31
C MET A 405 23.66 3.20 -14.58
N ASN A 406 22.63 2.36 -14.51
CA ASN A 406 22.13 1.61 -15.64
C ASN A 406 21.68 2.56 -16.77
N ILE A 407 22.07 2.25 -18.01
CA ILE A 407 21.81 3.13 -19.17
C ILE A 407 20.33 3.46 -19.36
N THR A 408 19.42 2.51 -19.09
CA THR A 408 17.97 2.75 -19.17
C THR A 408 17.53 3.79 -18.14
N CYS A 409 18.11 3.77 -16.94
CA CYS A 409 17.83 4.77 -15.91
C CYS A 409 18.45 6.13 -16.28
N VAL A 410 19.63 6.14 -16.90
CA VAL A 410 20.27 7.38 -17.42
C VAL A 410 19.40 8.04 -18.49
N ASP A 411 18.85 7.26 -19.42
CA ASP A 411 17.93 7.79 -20.44
C ASP A 411 16.73 8.49 -19.79
N ARG A 412 16.05 7.81 -18.85
CA ARG A 412 14.92 8.42 -18.11
C ARG A 412 15.34 9.67 -17.35
N TYR A 413 16.51 9.65 -16.71
CA TYR A 413 17.04 10.81 -16.00
C TYR A 413 17.29 11.99 -16.94
N ALA A 414 17.89 11.75 -18.11
CA ALA A 414 18.17 12.80 -19.08
C ALA A 414 16.88 13.40 -19.70
N TYR A 415 15.90 12.57 -20.04
CA TYR A 415 14.66 13.04 -20.68
C TYR A 415 13.74 13.77 -19.70
N GLU A 416 13.48 13.19 -18.53
CA GLU A 416 12.46 13.71 -17.61
C GLU A 416 12.99 14.85 -16.73
N MET A 417 14.22 14.76 -16.20
CA MET A 417 14.74 15.76 -15.26
C MET A 417 15.35 16.98 -15.95
N LEU A 418 16.24 16.76 -16.93
CA LEU A 418 16.93 17.87 -17.62
C LEU A 418 16.02 18.56 -18.65
N GLY A 419 15.06 17.83 -19.23
CA GLY A 419 14.14 18.35 -20.23
C GLY A 419 13.06 19.27 -19.65
N GLU A 420 12.41 18.89 -18.57
CA GLU A 420 11.18 19.56 -18.11
C GLU A 420 11.31 20.29 -16.76
N ILE A 421 12.02 19.72 -15.78
CA ILE A 421 12.12 20.30 -14.43
C ILE A 421 13.09 21.49 -14.42
N CYS A 422 14.27 21.35 -15.02
CA CYS A 422 15.25 22.45 -15.10
C CYS A 422 14.76 23.65 -15.93
N GLN A 423 13.91 23.44 -16.94
CA GLN A 423 13.35 24.53 -17.74
C GLN A 423 12.24 25.30 -17.00
N GLY A 424 11.52 24.64 -16.08
CA GLY A 424 10.48 25.27 -15.25
C GLY A 424 11.04 26.27 -14.25
N SER A 425 12.17 25.95 -13.60
CA SER A 425 12.82 26.83 -12.62
C SER A 425 13.34 28.13 -13.25
N SER A 426 13.66 28.17 -14.54
CA SER A 426 14.10 29.39 -15.23
C SER A 426 12.97 30.35 -15.59
N ARG A 427 11.70 29.89 -15.59
CA ARG A 427 10.56 30.74 -15.97
C ARG A 427 9.98 31.53 -14.81
N GLU A 428 10.13 31.07 -13.56
CA GLU A 428 9.59 31.78 -12.39
C GLU A 428 10.51 32.91 -11.87
N VAL A 429 11.78 32.97 -12.30
CA VAL A 429 12.72 34.02 -11.85
C VAL A 429 12.57 35.35 -12.61
N HIS A 430 11.72 35.40 -13.65
CA HIS A 430 11.52 36.61 -14.47
C HIS A 430 10.29 37.45 -14.13
N GLU A 431 9.50 37.10 -13.11
CA GLU A 431 8.39 37.94 -12.63
C GLU A 431 8.73 38.58 -11.28
N VAL A 432 9.70 39.50 -11.29
CA VAL A 432 9.80 40.55 -10.27
C VAL A 432 9.33 41.85 -10.93
N PRO A 433 8.20 42.45 -10.50
CA PRO A 433 7.75 43.70 -11.08
C PRO A 433 8.67 44.84 -10.64
N VAL A 434 9.08 45.64 -11.62
CA VAL A 434 9.78 46.93 -11.46
C VAL A 434 8.85 47.98 -10.85
#